data_AF-A0A1Y3BMG4-F1
#
_entry.id   AF-A0A1Y3BMG4-F1
#
_cell.length_a   1.000
_cell.length_b   1.000
_cell.length_c   1.000
_cell.angle_alpha   90.00
_cell.angle_beta   90.00
_cell.angle_gamma   90.00
#
_symmetry.space_group_name_H-M   'P 1'
#
loop_
_entity.id
_entity.type
_entity.pdbx_description
1 polymer ?
#
loop_
_entity_poly.entity_id
_entity_poly.type
_entity_poly.pdbx_seq_one_letter_code
_entity_poly.pdbx_strand_id
1 'polypeptide(L)'
;MDWRSLTHVKELGIIIQNNPELAKDLSKIFDIYWWMGERNNSIIPKRWPSIYDAHYNISDPYRNQINPNEDVYRIFLTSSPRQLCSSTRTNDLDAIIDIIDEAEKFIYIAVMDYYPLFLYEKKSHYWPIIDDALRRAVWERNVQIRLLASHWNDTRSYMPSFLKSLQALNGKNILKGSIETKLFTFPMCPFIKNPIPYSEVNHNKYMITDKVVYIGTSNWSADYFINTGGVGIILNVTDSKRQQQSLYNQIHDIFLRDWYSNYAKNIQ
;
A
#
# COMPACT_ATOMS: atom_id res chain seq x y z
N MET A 1 10.78 17.08 -4.99
CA MET A 1 9.39 17.43 -4.64
C MET A 1 9.30 18.95 -4.60
N ASP A 2 8.28 19.54 -5.24
CA ASP A 2 8.02 20.98 -5.15
C ASP A 2 7.26 21.27 -3.86
N TRP A 3 7.77 22.15 -2.99
CA TRP A 3 7.12 22.42 -1.70
C TRP A 3 5.69 22.97 -1.85
N ARG A 4 5.37 23.59 -2.98
CA ARG A 4 4.03 24.11 -3.30
C ARG A 4 3.03 22.98 -3.53
N SER A 5 3.49 21.78 -3.92
CA SER A 5 2.60 20.64 -4.11
C SER A 5 2.10 20.07 -2.79
N LEU A 6 2.75 20.37 -1.65
CA LEU A 6 2.37 19.82 -0.34
C LEU A 6 0.93 20.17 0.08
N THR A 7 0.39 21.32 -0.35
CA THR A 7 -1.01 21.69 -0.10
C THR A 7 -2.00 21.10 -1.11
N HIS A 8 -1.49 20.44 -2.16
CA HIS A 8 -2.26 19.89 -3.28
C HIS A 8 -1.96 18.42 -3.54
N VAL A 9 -1.26 17.75 -2.63
CA VAL A 9 -1.02 16.31 -2.67
C VAL A 9 -1.61 15.74 -1.39
N LYS A 10 -2.54 14.81 -1.53
CA LYS A 10 -3.12 14.13 -0.38
C LYS A 10 -2.32 12.86 -0.09
N GLU A 11 -1.57 12.88 1.00
CA GLU A 11 -0.83 11.74 1.52
C GLU A 11 -1.50 11.13 2.74
N LEU A 12 -1.08 9.92 3.09
CA LEU A 12 -1.37 9.29 4.38
C LEU A 12 -0.07 8.76 4.96
N GLY A 13 0.17 9.04 6.23
CA GLY A 13 1.34 8.55 6.95
C GLY A 13 1.01 8.30 8.41
N ILE A 14 1.96 7.66 9.09
CA ILE A 14 1.89 7.38 10.52
C ILE A 14 3.11 8.01 11.21
N ILE A 15 2.89 8.54 12.41
CA ILE A 15 3.96 9.00 13.29
C ILE A 15 3.98 8.06 14.49
N ILE A 16 5.11 7.40 14.72
CA ILE A 16 5.33 6.58 15.91
C ILE A 16 6.44 7.24 16.73
N GLN A 17 6.13 7.58 17.98
CA GLN A 17 7.06 8.23 18.89
C GLN A 17 7.49 7.25 19.99
N ASN A 18 8.68 7.47 20.57
CA ASN A 18 9.18 6.72 21.72
C ASN A 18 9.23 5.19 21.53
N ASN A 19 9.49 4.73 20.30
CA ASN A 19 9.59 3.31 19.95
C ASN A 19 10.97 3.01 19.34
N PRO A 20 12.02 2.83 20.17
CA PRO A 20 13.39 2.62 19.69
C PRO A 20 13.54 1.32 18.90
N GLU A 21 12.73 0.30 19.18
CA GLU A 21 12.76 -0.99 18.50
C GLU A 21 12.37 -0.85 17.02
N LEU A 22 11.24 -0.21 16.72
CA LEU A 22 10.84 0.05 15.34
C LEU A 22 11.78 1.03 14.64
N ALA A 23 12.29 2.04 15.36
CA ALA A 23 13.24 3.00 14.78
C ALA A 23 14.56 2.34 14.34
N LYS A 24 15.12 1.45 15.17
CA LYS A 24 16.32 0.66 14.83
C LYS A 24 16.04 -0.31 13.68
N ASP A 25 14.86 -0.94 13.66
CA ASP A 25 14.51 -1.88 12.59
C ASP A 25 14.35 -1.15 11.25
N LEU A 26 13.75 0.05 11.25
CA LEU A 26 13.65 0.92 10.08
C LEU A 26 15.02 1.44 9.62
N SER A 27 15.92 1.80 10.54
CA SER A 27 17.24 2.32 10.17
C SER A 27 18.03 1.32 9.33
N LYS A 28 17.91 0.01 9.61
CA LYS A 28 18.55 -1.04 8.81
C LYS A 28 18.15 -1.01 7.33
N ILE A 29 16.91 -0.64 7.02
CA ILE A 29 16.45 -0.49 5.63
C ILE A 29 17.17 0.70 4.97
N PHE A 30 17.28 1.82 5.67
CA PHE A 30 18.02 2.99 5.17
C PHE A 30 19.52 2.75 5.08
N ASP A 31 20.11 1.96 5.99
CA ASP A 31 21.53 1.62 5.93
C ASP A 31 21.86 0.77 4.69
N ILE A 32 20.94 -0.11 4.27
CA ILE A 32 21.02 -0.79 2.96
C ILE A 32 21.01 0.24 1.82
N TYR A 33 20.13 1.23 1.86
CA TYR A 33 20.08 2.28 0.82
C TYR A 33 21.35 3.12 0.79
N TRP A 34 21.93 3.44 1.95
CA TRP A 34 23.23 4.11 2.05
C TRP A 34 24.37 3.27 1.50
N TRP A 35 24.43 1.99 1.82
CA TRP A 35 25.42 1.11 1.22
C TRP A 35 25.27 1.06 -0.32
N MET A 36 24.04 0.96 -0.84
CA MET A 36 23.81 1.00 -2.28
C MET A 36 24.14 2.35 -2.93
N GLY A 37 24.09 3.44 -2.16
CA GLY A 37 24.49 4.78 -2.61
C GLY A 37 26.01 5.01 -2.67
N GLU A 38 26.83 4.11 -2.12
CA GLU A 38 28.29 4.25 -2.14
C GLU A 38 28.88 4.04 -3.54
N ARG A 39 29.46 5.10 -4.12
CA ARG A 39 29.96 5.17 -5.51
C ARG A 39 30.85 4.01 -5.98
N ASN A 40 31.54 3.32 -5.07
CA ASN A 40 32.50 2.26 -5.40
C ASN A 40 32.05 0.85 -4.95
N ASN A 41 30.93 0.72 -4.23
CA ASN A 41 30.48 -0.53 -3.59
C ASN A 41 29.00 -0.88 -3.86
N SER A 42 28.33 -0.22 -4.81
CA SER A 42 26.91 -0.43 -5.17
C SER A 42 26.59 -1.78 -5.85
N ILE A 43 27.15 -2.88 -5.37
CA ILE A 43 26.82 -4.23 -5.84
C ILE A 43 25.89 -4.87 -4.82
N ILE A 44 24.71 -5.28 -5.28
CA ILE A 44 23.78 -6.06 -4.46
C ILE A 44 24.48 -7.39 -4.10
N PRO A 45 24.74 -7.68 -2.82
CA PRO A 45 25.38 -8.92 -2.43
C PRO A 45 24.44 -10.10 -2.66
N LYS A 46 25.00 -11.31 -2.82
CA LYS A 46 24.19 -12.53 -2.84
C LYS A 46 23.37 -12.72 -1.56
N ARG A 47 23.90 -12.22 -0.44
CA ARG A 47 23.24 -12.18 0.86
C ARG A 47 23.69 -10.93 1.60
N TRP A 48 22.73 -10.16 2.12
CA TRP A 48 23.03 -9.02 2.98
C TRP A 48 23.67 -9.48 4.30
N PRO A 49 24.67 -8.75 4.83
CA PRO A 49 25.21 -8.99 6.16
C PRO A 49 24.12 -9.02 7.23
N SER A 50 24.30 -9.86 8.24
CA SER A 50 23.30 -10.08 9.30
C SER A 50 23.02 -8.84 10.16
N ILE A 51 23.87 -7.82 10.09
CA ILE A 51 23.59 -6.52 10.73
C ILE A 51 22.31 -5.87 10.18
N TYR A 52 21.94 -6.18 8.93
CA TYR A 52 20.71 -5.72 8.28
C TYR A 52 19.54 -6.71 8.43
N ASP A 53 19.71 -7.83 9.13
CA ASP A 53 18.61 -8.74 9.41
C ASP A 53 17.53 -8.02 10.24
N ALA A 54 16.28 -8.17 9.81
CA ALA A 54 15.11 -7.66 10.51
C ALA A 54 14.92 -8.44 11.81
N HIS A 55 14.65 -7.71 12.90
CA HIS A 55 14.23 -8.37 14.14
C HIS A 55 12.79 -8.85 14.08
N TYR A 56 11.95 -8.12 13.34
CA TYR A 56 10.53 -8.38 13.24
C TYR A 56 10.13 -8.61 11.79
N ASN A 57 9.31 -9.62 11.57
CA ASN A 57 8.84 -10.03 10.26
C ASN A 57 7.44 -10.65 10.37
N ILE A 58 6.92 -11.14 9.26
CA ILE A 58 5.57 -11.72 9.21
C ILE A 58 5.39 -12.93 10.14
N SER A 59 6.45 -13.73 10.34
CA SER A 59 6.41 -14.92 11.20
C SER A 59 6.60 -14.57 12.68
N ASP A 60 7.45 -13.58 12.98
CA ASP A 60 7.72 -13.09 14.33
C ASP A 60 7.55 -11.56 14.41
N PRO A 61 6.31 -11.05 14.53
CA PRO A 61 6.05 -9.62 14.53
C PRO A 61 6.20 -9.00 15.93
N TYR A 62 6.58 -7.73 15.96
CA TYR A 62 6.68 -6.95 17.19
C TYR A 62 5.30 -6.73 17.80
N ARG A 63 5.03 -7.32 18.97
CA ARG A 63 3.79 -7.11 19.71
C ARG A 63 3.92 -5.87 20.59
N ASN A 64 3.29 -4.76 20.20
CA ASN A 64 3.32 -3.54 21.01
C ASN A 64 2.06 -2.68 20.84
N GLN A 65 1.78 -1.83 21.83
CA GLN A 65 0.81 -0.76 21.72
C GLN A 65 1.49 0.48 21.09
N ILE A 66 0.81 1.13 20.15
CA ILE A 66 1.33 2.37 19.54
C ILE A 66 1.00 3.58 20.42
N ASN A 67 -0.21 3.62 20.99
CA ASN A 67 -0.64 4.66 21.91
C ASN A 67 -1.05 4.06 23.26
N PRO A 68 -0.97 4.84 24.36
CA PRO A 68 -1.52 4.42 25.64
C PRO A 68 -3.01 4.09 25.52
N ASN A 69 -3.43 3.00 26.16
CA ASN A 69 -4.81 2.50 26.13
C ASN A 69 -5.31 2.04 24.76
N GLU A 70 -4.46 1.95 23.74
CA GLU A 70 -4.86 1.35 22.46
C GLU A 70 -4.73 -0.18 22.44
N ASP A 71 -5.17 -0.76 21.33
CA ASP A 71 -4.98 -2.15 21.01
C ASP A 71 -3.49 -2.53 20.90
N VAL A 72 -3.18 -3.79 21.24
CA VAL A 72 -1.87 -4.37 20.94
C VAL A 72 -1.85 -4.76 19.48
N TYR A 73 -0.89 -4.24 18.73
CA TYR A 73 -0.68 -4.56 17.32
C TYR A 73 0.46 -5.56 17.18
N ARG A 74 0.34 -6.46 16.21
CA ARG A 74 1.46 -7.22 15.65
C ARG A 74 2.05 -6.39 14.52
N ILE A 75 3.23 -5.82 14.74
CA ILE A 75 3.85 -4.81 13.88
C ILE A 75 5.11 -5.38 13.22
N PHE A 76 5.27 -5.15 11.93
CA PHE A 76 6.55 -5.37 11.25
C PHE A 76 6.68 -4.43 10.04
N LEU A 77 7.92 -4.21 9.61
CA LEU A 77 8.26 -3.39 8.46
C LEU A 77 8.64 -4.27 7.27
N THR A 78 8.25 -3.83 6.08
CA THR A 78 8.57 -4.48 4.81
C THR A 78 9.49 -3.60 3.97
N SER A 79 10.16 -4.23 3.01
CA SER A 79 10.97 -3.53 2.01
C SER A 79 10.76 -4.10 0.61
N SER A 80 10.89 -3.23 -0.38
CA SER A 80 11.00 -3.58 -1.80
C SER A 80 12.25 -2.94 -2.41
N PRO A 81 12.79 -3.51 -3.50
CA PRO A 81 12.43 -4.81 -4.06
C PRO A 81 13.07 -5.95 -3.25
N ARG A 82 12.78 -7.21 -3.61
CA ARG A 82 13.30 -8.40 -2.89
C ARG A 82 14.82 -8.39 -2.77
N GLN A 83 15.51 -7.86 -3.76
CA GLN A 83 16.97 -7.74 -3.81
C GLN A 83 17.53 -6.81 -2.71
N LEU A 84 16.73 -5.90 -2.16
CA LEU A 84 17.10 -5.03 -1.03
C LEU A 84 16.61 -5.56 0.32
N CYS A 85 16.02 -6.76 0.36
CA CYS A 85 15.63 -7.41 1.60
C CYS A 85 16.77 -8.29 2.13
N SER A 86 17.08 -8.15 3.43
CA SER A 86 17.90 -9.14 4.13
C SER A 86 17.16 -10.48 4.25
N SER A 87 17.85 -11.54 4.69
CA SER A 87 17.27 -12.90 4.74
C SER A 87 16.03 -13.02 5.64
N THR A 88 15.85 -12.09 6.56
CA THR A 88 14.79 -12.08 7.57
C THR A 88 13.78 -10.96 7.35
N ARG A 89 14.04 -9.99 6.47
CA ARG A 89 13.10 -8.91 6.15
C ARG A 89 12.01 -9.44 5.22
N THR A 90 10.76 -9.29 5.64
CA THR A 90 9.61 -9.59 4.77
C THR A 90 9.62 -8.66 3.56
N ASN A 91 9.50 -9.24 2.36
CA ASN A 91 9.35 -8.48 1.13
C ASN A 91 7.95 -7.85 1.05
N ASP A 92 7.88 -6.62 0.54
CA ASP A 92 6.65 -5.83 0.50
C ASP A 92 5.53 -6.49 -0.30
N LEU A 93 5.85 -7.05 -1.47
CA LEU A 93 4.88 -7.76 -2.29
C LEU A 93 4.35 -9.00 -1.58
N ASP A 94 5.23 -9.81 -0.98
CA ASP A 94 4.84 -11.01 -0.24
C ASP A 94 3.87 -10.66 0.90
N ALA A 95 4.13 -9.58 1.64
CA ALA A 95 3.24 -9.12 2.70
C ALA A 95 1.88 -8.65 2.17
N ILE A 96 1.84 -7.90 1.06
CA ILE A 96 0.57 -7.47 0.45
C ILE A 96 -0.27 -8.69 0.05
N ILE A 97 0.35 -9.70 -0.56
CA ILE A 97 -0.36 -10.92 -0.98
C ILE A 97 -0.86 -11.71 0.23
N ASP A 98 -0.04 -11.87 1.27
CA ASP A 98 -0.44 -12.51 2.53
C ASP A 98 -1.65 -11.80 3.16
N ILE A 99 -1.64 -10.46 3.21
CA ILE A 99 -2.75 -9.70 3.77
C ILE A 99 -4.05 -9.87 2.96
N ILE A 100 -3.95 -9.92 1.63
CA ILE A 100 -5.10 -10.20 0.74
C ILE A 100 -5.59 -11.65 0.95
N ASP A 101 -4.67 -12.58 1.16
CA ASP A 101 -4.98 -13.99 1.36
C ASP A 101 -5.60 -14.31 2.72
N GLU A 102 -5.22 -13.57 3.75
CA GLU A 102 -5.75 -13.71 5.12
C GLU A 102 -7.04 -12.93 5.38
N ALA A 103 -7.44 -12.01 4.50
CA ALA A 103 -8.69 -11.27 4.65
C ALA A 103 -9.92 -12.17 4.53
N GLU A 104 -10.89 -12.00 5.43
CA GLU A 104 -12.09 -12.84 5.51
C GLU A 104 -13.36 -12.10 5.14
N LYS A 105 -13.43 -10.80 5.40
CA LYS A 105 -14.67 -10.03 5.25
C LYS A 105 -14.55 -8.96 4.20
N PHE A 106 -13.52 -8.12 4.29
CA PHE A 106 -13.32 -7.03 3.37
C PHE A 106 -11.85 -6.70 3.13
N ILE A 107 -11.59 -6.09 1.99
CA ILE A 107 -10.31 -5.47 1.61
C ILE A 107 -10.60 -4.09 1.02
N TYR A 108 -10.17 -3.03 1.70
CA TYR A 108 -10.30 -1.65 1.23
C TYR A 108 -8.92 -1.12 0.88
N ILE A 109 -8.75 -0.66 -0.35
CA ILE A 109 -7.46 -0.26 -0.92
C ILE A 109 -7.59 1.16 -1.44
N ALA A 110 -6.69 2.05 -1.03
CA ALA A 110 -6.52 3.36 -1.61
C ALA A 110 -5.08 3.51 -2.11
N VAL A 111 -4.93 3.68 -3.42
CA VAL A 111 -3.65 3.77 -4.11
C VAL A 111 -3.70 4.89 -5.13
N MET A 112 -2.57 5.52 -5.43
CA MET A 112 -2.54 6.48 -6.53
C MET A 112 -2.74 5.74 -7.86
N ASP A 113 -1.86 4.78 -8.14
CA ASP A 113 -1.84 4.04 -9.41
C ASP A 113 -2.07 2.54 -9.17
N TYR A 114 -2.95 1.95 -9.99
CA TYR A 114 -3.19 0.51 -10.05
C TYR A 114 -3.03 0.02 -11.50
N TYR A 115 -1.99 -0.76 -11.76
CA TYR A 115 -1.73 -1.36 -13.06
C TYR A 115 -1.14 -2.76 -12.90
N PRO A 116 -1.82 -3.83 -13.36
CA PRO A 116 -1.25 -5.18 -13.38
C PRO A 116 -0.26 -5.34 -14.55
N LEU A 117 0.72 -4.43 -14.64
CA LEU A 117 1.67 -4.27 -15.74
C LEU A 117 3.03 -3.81 -15.22
N PHE A 118 4.06 -3.99 -16.04
CA PHE A 118 5.27 -3.17 -16.03
C PHE A 118 5.04 -1.88 -16.82
N LEU A 119 5.36 -0.74 -16.22
CA LEU A 119 5.01 0.59 -16.73
C LEU A 119 6.19 1.35 -17.31
N TYR A 120 7.42 1.06 -16.87
CA TYR A 120 8.61 1.84 -17.22
C TYR A 120 9.65 1.05 -18.02
N GLU A 121 9.34 -0.20 -18.36
CA GLU A 121 10.15 -0.97 -19.31
C GLU A 121 9.90 -0.56 -20.76
N LYS A 122 10.88 -0.83 -21.64
CA LYS A 122 10.78 -0.56 -23.09
C LYS A 122 9.58 -1.26 -23.73
N LYS A 123 9.19 -2.43 -23.21
CA LYS A 123 7.97 -3.14 -23.60
C LYS A 123 7.18 -3.47 -22.34
N SER A 124 6.02 -2.84 -22.18
CA SER A 124 5.09 -3.19 -21.12
C SER A 124 4.62 -4.63 -21.30
N HIS A 125 4.59 -5.38 -20.20
CA HIS A 125 4.10 -6.74 -20.16
C HIS A 125 3.21 -6.95 -18.94
N TYR A 126 2.32 -7.95 -19.04
CA TYR A 126 1.32 -8.24 -18.03
C TYR A 126 1.95 -8.83 -16.77
N TRP A 127 1.49 -8.35 -15.61
CA TRP A 127 1.98 -8.75 -14.30
C TRP A 127 0.80 -8.91 -13.33
N PRO A 128 0.26 -10.13 -13.20
CA PRO A 128 -1.04 -10.37 -12.57
C PRO A 128 -1.02 -10.50 -11.05
N ILE A 129 0.14 -10.47 -10.38
CA ILE A 129 0.28 -11.04 -9.03
C ILE A 129 -0.75 -10.50 -8.02
N ILE A 130 -0.89 -9.17 -7.92
CA ILE A 130 -1.88 -8.54 -7.04
C ILE A 130 -3.31 -8.69 -7.61
N ASP A 131 -3.48 -8.58 -8.93
CA ASP A 131 -4.78 -8.70 -9.60
C ASP A 131 -5.43 -10.08 -9.37
N ASP A 132 -4.64 -11.15 -9.54
CA ASP A 132 -5.05 -12.53 -9.28
C ASP A 132 -5.39 -12.74 -7.80
N ALA A 133 -4.61 -12.16 -6.88
CA ALA A 133 -4.91 -12.26 -5.44
C ALA A 133 -6.25 -11.60 -5.08
N LEU A 134 -6.55 -10.41 -5.63
CA LEU A 134 -7.84 -9.75 -5.42
C LEU A 134 -9.00 -10.56 -6.01
N ARG A 135 -8.82 -11.12 -7.21
CA ARG A 135 -9.84 -11.98 -7.84
C ARG A 135 -10.09 -13.26 -7.04
N ARG A 136 -9.04 -13.91 -6.54
CA ARG A 136 -9.15 -15.09 -5.66
C ARG A 136 -9.90 -14.76 -4.37
N ALA A 137 -9.58 -13.63 -3.73
CA ALA A 137 -10.27 -13.21 -2.51
C ALA A 137 -11.80 -13.09 -2.70
N VAL A 138 -12.25 -12.53 -3.82
CA VAL A 138 -13.68 -12.45 -4.15
C VAL A 138 -14.25 -13.83 -4.49
N TRP A 139 -13.60 -14.56 -5.39
CA TRP A 139 -14.13 -15.79 -5.98
C TRP A 139 -14.13 -16.98 -5.00
N GLU A 140 -13.05 -17.16 -4.25
CA GLU A 140 -12.83 -18.32 -3.39
C GLU A 140 -13.32 -18.07 -1.95
N ARG A 141 -13.27 -16.82 -1.49
CA ARG A 141 -13.52 -16.47 -0.08
C ARG A 141 -14.68 -15.50 0.13
N ASN A 142 -15.36 -15.05 -0.94
CA ASN A 142 -16.48 -14.11 -0.85
C ASN A 142 -16.14 -12.78 -0.15
N VAL A 143 -14.89 -12.34 -0.24
CA VAL A 143 -14.44 -11.08 0.36
C VAL A 143 -15.03 -9.89 -0.40
N GLN A 144 -15.41 -8.83 0.32
CA GLN A 144 -15.84 -7.56 -0.26
C GLN A 144 -14.66 -6.63 -0.49
N ILE A 145 -14.42 -6.20 -1.72
CA ILE A 145 -13.31 -5.33 -2.08
C ILE A 145 -13.81 -3.95 -2.48
N ARG A 146 -13.16 -2.91 -1.96
CA ARG A 146 -13.32 -1.53 -2.42
C ARG A 146 -11.95 -0.98 -2.81
N LEU A 147 -11.76 -0.67 -4.08
CA LEU A 147 -10.50 -0.14 -4.59
C LEU A 147 -10.70 1.30 -5.09
N LEU A 148 -10.03 2.24 -4.42
CA LEU A 148 -10.04 3.65 -4.74
C LEU A 148 -8.69 4.04 -5.36
N ALA A 149 -8.65 4.26 -6.67
CA ALA A 149 -7.47 4.74 -7.39
C ALA A 149 -7.53 6.26 -7.58
N SER A 150 -6.39 6.94 -7.76
CA SER A 150 -6.36 8.39 -8.02
C SER A 150 -6.58 8.69 -9.51
N HIS A 151 -7.36 9.72 -9.82
CA HIS A 151 -7.52 10.26 -11.16
C HIS A 151 -7.04 11.71 -11.21
N TRP A 152 -5.99 11.93 -11.99
CA TRP A 152 -5.24 13.17 -12.08
C TRP A 152 -4.60 13.32 -13.46
N ASN A 153 -3.91 14.43 -13.74
CA ASN A 153 -3.42 14.75 -15.09
C ASN A 153 -2.45 13.70 -15.68
N ASP A 154 -1.67 13.02 -14.84
CA ASP A 154 -0.71 11.99 -15.26
C ASP A 154 -1.31 10.58 -15.27
N THR A 155 -2.61 10.41 -14.96
CA THR A 155 -3.28 9.11 -15.04
C THR A 155 -3.28 8.59 -16.47
N ARG A 156 -2.67 7.42 -16.69
CA ARG A 156 -2.72 6.78 -18.02
C ARG A 156 -4.15 6.35 -18.34
N SER A 157 -4.60 6.65 -19.55
CA SER A 157 -5.99 6.48 -20.01
C SER A 157 -6.55 5.06 -19.91
N TYR A 158 -5.68 4.05 -19.81
CA TYR A 158 -6.05 2.64 -19.71
C TYR A 158 -6.18 2.10 -18.28
N MET A 159 -5.83 2.87 -17.24
CA MET A 159 -6.06 2.46 -15.84
C MET A 159 -7.53 2.12 -15.55
N PRO A 160 -8.51 2.93 -15.98
CA PRO A 160 -9.92 2.64 -15.72
C PRO A 160 -10.37 1.31 -16.31
N SER A 161 -9.75 0.87 -17.42
CA SER A 161 -10.05 -0.43 -18.04
C SER A 161 -9.68 -1.61 -17.14
N PHE A 162 -8.52 -1.55 -16.47
CA PHE A 162 -8.10 -2.59 -15.52
C PHE A 162 -9.02 -2.62 -14.29
N LEU A 163 -9.34 -1.45 -13.73
CA LEU A 163 -10.25 -1.35 -12.60
C LEU A 163 -11.66 -1.86 -12.96
N LYS A 164 -12.18 -1.51 -14.14
CA LYS A 164 -13.44 -2.05 -14.66
C LYS A 164 -13.40 -3.56 -14.85
N SER A 165 -12.26 -4.12 -15.28
CA SER A 165 -12.11 -5.57 -15.46
C SER A 165 -12.22 -6.37 -14.15
N LEU A 166 -11.84 -5.77 -13.02
CA LEU A 166 -12.01 -6.40 -11.70
C LEU A 166 -13.50 -6.57 -11.39
N GLN A 167 -14.30 -5.53 -11.66
CA GLN A 167 -15.75 -5.51 -11.43
C GLN A 167 -16.54 -6.53 -12.26
N ALA A 168 -15.95 -7.12 -13.31
CA ALA A 168 -16.58 -8.16 -14.12
C ALA A 168 -16.98 -9.41 -13.31
N LEU A 169 -16.41 -9.60 -12.12
CA LEU A 169 -16.79 -10.69 -11.21
C LEU A 169 -18.15 -10.48 -10.51
N ASN A 170 -18.65 -9.23 -10.40
CA ASN A 170 -19.83 -8.89 -9.59
C ASN A 170 -21.18 -9.34 -10.15
N GLY A 171 -21.23 -9.91 -11.36
CA GLY A 171 -22.48 -10.19 -12.06
C GLY A 171 -23.07 -11.60 -11.86
N LYS A 172 -22.49 -12.42 -10.98
CA LYS A 172 -22.96 -13.79 -10.78
C LYS A 172 -23.71 -13.87 -9.45
N ASN A 173 -25.02 -14.13 -9.50
CA ASN A 173 -25.92 -14.38 -8.34
C ASN A 173 -25.48 -15.53 -7.40
N ILE A 174 -24.28 -16.06 -7.60
CA ILE A 174 -23.65 -17.17 -6.90
C ILE A 174 -22.65 -16.66 -5.85
N LEU A 175 -22.09 -15.45 -6.04
CA LEU A 175 -21.07 -14.89 -5.14
C LEU A 175 -21.70 -13.96 -4.10
N LYS A 176 -21.23 -14.07 -2.85
CA LYS A 176 -21.51 -13.08 -1.79
C LYS A 176 -20.44 -11.99 -1.73
N GLY A 177 -19.25 -12.27 -2.27
CA GLY A 177 -18.18 -11.29 -2.43
C GLY A 177 -18.47 -10.32 -3.57
N SER A 178 -17.79 -9.19 -3.56
CA SER A 178 -17.88 -8.16 -4.59
C SER A 178 -16.58 -7.39 -4.69
N ILE A 179 -16.37 -6.71 -5.81
CA ILE A 179 -15.28 -5.76 -5.99
C ILE A 179 -15.81 -4.49 -6.62
N GLU A 180 -15.87 -3.42 -5.84
CA GLU A 180 -16.24 -2.10 -6.30
C GLU A 180 -14.98 -1.28 -6.55
N THR A 181 -14.92 -0.56 -7.68
CA THR A 181 -13.78 0.32 -7.99
C THR A 181 -14.23 1.75 -8.25
N LYS A 182 -13.52 2.72 -7.68
CA LYS A 182 -13.77 4.15 -7.87
C LYS A 182 -12.48 4.89 -8.23
N LEU A 183 -12.65 6.02 -8.88
CA LEU A 183 -11.60 7.01 -9.14
C LEU A 183 -11.81 8.22 -8.22
N PHE A 184 -10.77 8.58 -7.47
CA PHE A 184 -10.74 9.79 -6.65
C PHE A 184 -10.13 10.94 -7.46
N THR A 185 -10.92 11.97 -7.72
CA THR A 185 -10.44 13.19 -8.39
C THR A 185 -10.28 14.31 -7.38
N PHE A 186 -9.08 14.88 -7.30
CA PHE A 186 -8.82 16.01 -6.40
C PHE A 186 -9.71 17.21 -6.75
N PRO A 187 -10.22 17.99 -5.77
CA PRO A 187 -10.94 19.22 -6.06
C PRO A 187 -10.13 20.16 -6.97
N MET A 188 -10.80 20.84 -7.89
CA MET A 188 -10.15 21.75 -8.84
C MET A 188 -9.28 22.78 -8.12
N CYS A 189 -8.02 22.91 -8.54
CA CYS A 189 -7.05 23.78 -7.90
C CYS A 189 -7.33 25.27 -8.22
N PRO A 190 -7.23 26.18 -7.24
CA PRO A 190 -7.39 27.61 -7.48
C PRO A 190 -6.27 28.22 -8.34
N PHE A 191 -5.13 27.53 -8.53
CA PHE A 191 -3.96 28.03 -9.26
C PHE A 191 -3.91 27.62 -10.75
N ILE A 192 -5.07 27.53 -11.42
CA ILE A 192 -5.22 27.08 -12.83
C ILE A 192 -4.22 27.74 -13.81
N LYS A 193 -3.86 29.01 -13.56
CA LYS A 193 -2.94 29.75 -14.43
C LYS A 193 -1.48 29.27 -14.38
N ASN A 194 -1.06 28.63 -13.29
CA ASN A 194 0.30 28.11 -13.09
C ASN A 194 0.22 26.74 -12.39
N PRO A 195 -0.16 25.67 -13.11
CA PRO A 195 -0.27 24.34 -12.52
C PRO A 195 1.07 23.90 -11.95
N ILE A 196 1.03 23.35 -10.74
CA ILE A 196 2.23 22.82 -10.08
C ILE A 196 2.43 21.39 -10.63
N PRO A 197 3.61 21.06 -11.20
CA PRO A 197 3.86 19.70 -11.64
C PRO A 197 3.71 18.70 -10.49
N TYR A 198 3.09 17.55 -10.77
CA TYR A 198 2.88 16.48 -9.79
C TYR A 198 2.06 16.90 -8.55
N SER A 199 1.02 17.70 -8.77
CA SER A 199 0.02 18.07 -7.74
C SER A 199 -1.38 17.57 -8.12
N GLU A 200 -2.37 17.89 -7.29
CA GLU A 200 -3.79 17.57 -7.48
C GLU A 200 -4.03 16.05 -7.52
N VAL A 201 -3.36 15.33 -6.64
CA VAL A 201 -3.31 13.87 -6.65
C VAL A 201 -3.56 13.32 -5.25
N ASN A 202 -4.36 12.26 -5.18
CA ASN A 202 -4.43 11.42 -3.99
C ASN A 202 -3.27 10.42 -4.04
N HIS A 203 -2.17 10.76 -3.39
CA HIS A 203 -0.88 10.09 -3.51
C HIS A 203 -0.65 9.02 -2.42
N ASN A 204 -1.67 8.65 -1.65
CA ASN A 204 -1.54 7.60 -0.64
C ASN A 204 -1.49 6.17 -1.24
N LYS A 205 -0.89 5.24 -0.50
CA LYS A 205 -0.90 3.80 -0.80
C LYS A 205 -1.09 3.04 0.51
N TYR A 206 -2.32 2.62 0.78
CA TYR A 206 -2.65 1.85 1.97
C TYR A 206 -3.78 0.86 1.68
N MET A 207 -3.81 -0.21 2.47
CA MET A 207 -4.83 -1.23 2.43
C MET A 207 -5.29 -1.50 3.86
N ILE A 208 -6.59 -1.66 4.06
CA ILE A 208 -7.17 -2.08 5.32
C ILE A 208 -8.10 -3.26 5.07
N THR A 209 -7.90 -4.33 5.83
CA THR A 209 -8.75 -5.51 5.84
C THR A 209 -9.44 -5.62 7.19
N ASP A 210 -10.29 -6.64 7.36
CA ASP A 210 -10.87 -6.91 8.67
C ASP A 210 -9.85 -7.32 9.74
N LYS A 211 -8.58 -7.58 9.39
CA LYS A 211 -7.52 -8.01 10.32
C LYS A 211 -6.29 -7.12 10.33
N VAL A 212 -6.00 -6.39 9.25
CA VAL A 212 -4.69 -5.76 9.05
C VAL A 212 -4.83 -4.38 8.41
N VAL A 213 -3.99 -3.45 8.85
CA VAL A 213 -3.67 -2.22 8.14
C VAL A 213 -2.27 -2.32 7.55
N TYR A 214 -2.15 -2.01 6.26
CA TYR A 214 -0.90 -1.83 5.54
C TYR A 214 -0.81 -0.39 5.06
N ILE A 215 0.32 0.28 5.32
CA ILE A 215 0.64 1.58 4.73
C ILE A 215 2.01 1.44 4.09
N GLY A 216 2.16 1.82 2.83
CA GLY A 216 3.45 1.76 2.15
C GLY A 216 3.67 2.89 1.16
N THR A 217 4.84 2.85 0.53
CA THR A 217 5.27 3.88 -0.45
C THR A 217 5.01 3.48 -1.90
N SER A 218 4.77 2.20 -2.15
CA SER A 218 4.74 1.59 -3.48
C SER A 218 3.38 1.70 -4.15
N ASN A 219 3.32 2.28 -5.36
CA ASN A 219 2.15 2.16 -6.23
C ASN A 219 1.96 0.71 -6.67
N TRP A 220 0.74 0.34 -7.06
CA TRP A 220 0.41 -1.05 -7.35
C TRP A 220 0.65 -1.35 -8.83
N SER A 221 1.92 -1.36 -9.21
CA SER A 221 2.44 -1.85 -10.47
C SER A 221 3.77 -2.59 -10.29
N ALA A 222 4.15 -3.41 -11.26
CA ALA A 222 5.28 -4.32 -11.13
C ALA A 222 6.60 -3.61 -10.76
N ASP A 223 6.87 -2.46 -11.40
CA ASP A 223 8.12 -1.71 -11.25
C ASP A 223 8.38 -1.27 -9.79
N TYR A 224 7.32 -1.02 -9.02
CA TYR A 224 7.46 -0.59 -7.62
C TYR A 224 7.88 -1.73 -6.68
N PHE A 225 7.56 -2.97 -7.04
CA PHE A 225 7.92 -4.15 -6.24
C PHE A 225 9.20 -4.83 -6.72
N ILE A 226 9.61 -4.60 -7.97
CA ILE A 226 10.71 -5.31 -8.62
C ILE A 226 11.93 -4.40 -8.84
N ASN A 227 11.72 -3.12 -9.10
CA ASN A 227 12.79 -2.21 -9.51
C ASN A 227 12.95 -0.98 -8.60
N THR A 228 12.00 -0.71 -7.71
CA THR A 228 11.98 0.53 -6.91
C THR A 228 12.11 0.24 -5.42
N GLY A 229 12.95 1.03 -4.74
CA GLY A 229 13.07 1.02 -3.29
C GLY A 229 11.78 1.47 -2.63
N GLY A 230 11.26 0.70 -1.68
CA GLY A 230 10.02 1.00 -0.98
C GLY A 230 10.01 0.46 0.44
N VAL A 231 9.15 1.04 1.27
CA VAL A 231 8.94 0.64 2.67
C VAL A 231 7.45 0.56 2.96
N GLY A 232 7.06 -0.47 3.70
CA GLY A 232 5.72 -0.61 4.24
C GLY A 232 5.75 -0.87 5.74
N ILE A 233 4.66 -0.52 6.41
CA ILE A 233 4.36 -0.89 7.80
C ILE A 233 3.06 -1.66 7.85
N ILE A 234 3.10 -2.78 8.58
CA ILE A 234 1.97 -3.66 8.78
C ILE A 234 1.55 -3.56 10.24
N LEU A 235 0.25 -3.34 10.47
CA LEU A 235 -0.38 -3.28 11.77
C LEU A 235 -1.51 -4.31 11.81
N ASN A 236 -1.22 -5.50 12.34
CA ASN A 236 -2.19 -6.58 12.45
C ASN A 236 -2.91 -6.51 13.82
N VAL A 237 -4.24 -6.54 13.77
CA VAL A 237 -5.18 -6.40 14.90
C VAL A 237 -5.97 -7.67 15.18
N THR A 238 -5.54 -8.84 14.72
CA THR A 238 -6.27 -10.11 14.91
C THR A 238 -6.48 -10.43 16.40
N ASP A 239 -5.49 -10.15 17.26
CA ASP A 239 -5.55 -10.41 18.70
C ASP A 239 -6.15 -9.24 19.52
N SER A 240 -6.63 -8.20 18.84
CA SER A 240 -7.04 -6.94 19.45
C SER A 240 -8.54 -6.88 19.74
N LYS A 241 -8.91 -6.11 20.78
CA LYS A 241 -10.32 -5.90 21.17
C LYS A 241 -11.03 -4.84 20.31
N ARG A 242 -10.32 -4.20 19.37
CA ARG A 242 -10.81 -3.15 18.46
C ARG A 242 -11.49 -2.02 19.21
N GLN A 243 -10.72 -1.31 20.03
CA GLN A 243 -11.24 -0.17 20.78
C GLN A 243 -11.70 0.96 19.84
N GLN A 244 -12.73 1.70 20.25
CA GLN A 244 -13.46 2.65 19.39
C GLN A 244 -12.59 3.81 18.86
N GLN A 245 -11.44 4.10 19.46
CA GLN A 245 -10.51 5.16 19.06
C GLN A 245 -9.13 4.67 18.59
N SER A 246 -9.01 3.39 18.23
CA SER A 246 -7.74 2.82 17.76
C SER A 246 -7.27 3.45 16.45
N LEU A 247 -5.95 3.45 16.22
CA LEU A 247 -5.36 3.83 14.93
C LEU A 247 -5.97 3.07 13.74
N TYR A 248 -6.30 1.79 13.94
CA TYR A 248 -7.02 1.00 12.94
C TYR A 248 -8.34 1.67 12.52
N ASN A 249 -9.17 2.09 13.48
CA ASN A 249 -10.44 2.76 13.18
C ASN A 249 -10.22 4.12 12.49
N GLN A 250 -9.21 4.88 12.90
CA GLN A 250 -8.91 6.16 12.25
C GLN A 250 -8.60 5.98 10.76
N ILE A 251 -7.81 4.96 10.41
CA ILE A 251 -7.46 4.66 9.00
C ILE A 251 -8.67 4.12 8.24
N HIS A 252 -9.46 3.26 8.88
CA HIS A 252 -10.73 2.78 8.33
C HIS A 252 -11.68 3.95 8.00
N ASP A 253 -11.85 4.88 8.92
CA ASP A 253 -12.73 6.03 8.78
C ASP A 253 -12.22 7.01 7.72
N ILE A 254 -10.90 7.19 7.59
CA ILE A 254 -10.30 7.95 6.48
C ILE A 254 -10.68 7.32 5.13
N PHE A 255 -10.58 5.99 5.00
CA PHE A 255 -10.98 5.31 3.77
C PHE A 255 -12.46 5.54 3.46
N LEU A 256 -13.34 5.31 4.44
CA LEU A 256 -14.79 5.47 4.25
C LEU A 256 -15.15 6.92 3.92
N ARG A 257 -14.53 7.91 4.57
CA ARG A 257 -14.72 9.33 4.26
C ARG A 257 -14.38 9.61 2.80
N ASP A 258 -13.23 9.14 2.32
CA ASP A 258 -12.79 9.36 0.95
C ASP A 258 -13.69 8.62 -0.05
N TRP A 259 -14.04 7.36 0.25
CA TRP A 259 -14.88 6.49 -0.56
C TRP A 259 -16.30 7.03 -0.78
N TYR A 260 -16.90 7.61 0.26
CA TYR A 260 -18.25 8.20 0.22
C TYR A 260 -18.24 9.69 -0.12
N SER A 261 -17.07 10.29 -0.34
CA SER A 261 -16.97 11.70 -0.74
C SER A 261 -17.50 11.97 -2.15
N ASN A 262 -17.83 13.23 -2.43
CA ASN A 262 -18.20 13.67 -3.77
C ASN A 262 -17.04 13.59 -4.79
N TYR A 263 -15.80 13.38 -4.32
CA TYR A 263 -14.58 13.28 -5.12
C TYR A 263 -14.32 11.86 -5.63
N ALA A 264 -14.93 10.84 -5.01
CA ALA A 264 -14.84 9.46 -5.46
C ALA A 264 -15.99 9.12 -6.42
N LYS A 265 -15.67 8.88 -7.69
CA LYS A 265 -16.63 8.55 -8.75
C LYS A 265 -16.52 7.09 -9.16
N ASN A 266 -17.67 6.47 -9.42
CA ASN A 266 -17.72 5.13 -10.00
C ASN A 266 -17.11 5.13 -11.39
N ILE A 267 -16.47 4.02 -11.75
CA ILE A 267 -15.96 3.79 -13.09
C ILE A 267 -17.13 3.28 -13.95
N GLN A 268 -17.45 4.03 -15.02
CA GLN A 268 -18.53 3.69 -15.96
C GLN A 268 -18.13 2.58 -16.93
#